data_AF-A0A3M1TER4-F1
#
_entry.id   AF-A0A3M1TER4-F1
#
_cell.length_a   1.000
_cell.length_b   1.000
_cell.length_c   1.000
_cell.angle_alpha   90.00
_cell.angle_beta   90.00
_cell.angle_gamma   90.00
#
_symmetry.space_group_name_H-M   'P 1'
#
loop_
_entity.id
_entity.type
_entity.pdbx_description
1 polymer ?
#
loop_
_entity_poly.entity_id
_entity_poly.type
_entity_poly.pdbx_seq_one_letter_code
_entity_poly.pdbx_strand_id
1 'polypeptide(L)'
;MRRAASFLLMAWLCWSVPGCASRAHTLDRRPDLEDAPRCYAEAQELEARALTLIDRANRYRDERRRREHLDRALELLREARQLYEDELVAGPEGELQRTTCEQELERLSDRIAGLVRERPARPAR
;
A
#
# COMPACT_ATOMS: atom_id res chain seq x y z
N MET A 1 43.65 12.98 -63.65
CA MET A 1 42.77 12.25 -62.72
C MET A 1 42.93 12.87 -61.34
N ARG A 2 41.89 13.57 -60.85
CA ARG A 2 41.92 14.40 -59.63
C ARG A 2 41.04 13.76 -58.56
N ARG A 3 41.62 13.55 -57.37
CA ARG A 3 41.01 13.67 -56.01
C ARG A 3 39.88 12.68 -55.67
N ALA A 4 39.63 12.27 -54.44
CA ALA A 4 40.29 12.34 -53.14
C ALA A 4 39.49 11.38 -52.22
N ALA A 5 40.09 11.06 -51.09
CA ALA A 5 39.62 10.13 -50.07
C ALA A 5 38.18 10.37 -49.58
N SER A 6 37.52 9.29 -49.21
CA SER A 6 36.40 9.29 -48.25
C SER A 6 36.72 8.28 -47.16
N PHE A 7 37.44 8.76 -46.16
CA PHE A 7 37.38 8.25 -44.79
C PHE A 7 36.09 8.80 -44.18
N LEU A 8 35.25 7.94 -43.58
CA LEU A 8 34.70 8.19 -42.25
C LEU A 8 33.90 6.97 -41.77
N LEU A 9 34.52 6.30 -40.80
CA LEU A 9 33.89 5.41 -39.82
C LEU A 9 32.72 6.11 -39.14
N MET A 10 31.59 5.43 -39.03
CA MET A 10 30.61 5.68 -37.97
C MET A 10 30.15 4.35 -37.38
N ALA A 11 30.95 3.89 -36.41
CA ALA A 11 30.51 2.96 -35.39
C ALA A 11 29.69 3.75 -34.36
N TRP A 12 28.38 3.52 -34.30
CA TRP A 12 27.55 3.96 -33.18
C TRP A 12 26.85 2.74 -32.57
N LEU A 13 27.53 2.18 -31.56
CA LEU A 13 26.93 1.42 -30.49
C LEU A 13 26.08 2.39 -29.64
N CYS A 14 24.80 2.10 -29.47
CA CYS A 14 24.04 2.52 -28.30
C CYS A 14 23.09 1.40 -27.90
N TRP A 15 23.56 0.56 -26.97
CA TRP A 15 22.71 -0.10 -25.99
C TRP A 15 21.79 0.92 -25.33
N SER A 16 20.50 0.58 -25.17
CA SER A 16 19.67 0.98 -24.03
C SER A 16 18.34 0.21 -24.05
N VAL A 17 18.33 -0.96 -23.42
CA VAL A 17 17.16 -1.44 -22.67
C VAL A 17 17.51 -1.13 -21.22
N PRO A 18 16.75 -0.28 -20.53
CA PRO A 18 15.58 -0.80 -19.81
C PRO A 18 14.36 0.12 -19.90
N GLY A 19 13.20 -0.49 -20.18
CA GLY A 19 11.90 0.11 -19.91
C GLY A 19 11.73 0.32 -18.41
N CYS A 20 12.27 1.42 -17.89
CA CYS A 20 11.89 2.03 -16.64
C CYS A 20 11.08 3.27 -16.99
N ALA A 21 9.77 3.11 -17.13
CA ALA A 21 8.86 4.24 -17.20
C ALA A 21 7.69 3.97 -16.25
N SER A 22 7.80 4.61 -15.09
CA SER A 22 6.67 5.17 -14.35
C SER A 22 5.78 4.23 -13.52
N ARG A 23 6.39 3.64 -12.48
CA ARG A 23 5.74 3.63 -11.15
C ARG A 23 5.82 5.06 -10.61
N ALA A 24 4.85 5.91 -10.97
CA ALA A 24 4.71 7.23 -10.39
C ALA A 24 3.25 7.66 -10.37
N HIS A 25 2.74 7.85 -9.16
CA HIS A 25 1.52 8.57 -8.79
C HIS A 25 0.16 8.00 -9.21
N THR A 26 -0.40 7.16 -8.34
CA THR A 26 -1.81 7.26 -7.96
C THR A 26 -1.90 7.49 -6.46
N LEU A 27 -1.45 8.67 -6.02
CA LEU A 27 -1.90 9.22 -4.74
C LEU A 27 -3.32 9.76 -4.95
N ASP A 28 -4.20 9.40 -4.03
CA ASP A 28 -5.38 10.18 -3.63
C ASP A 28 -6.63 10.18 -4.54
N ARG A 29 -6.83 9.14 -5.35
CA ARG A 29 -8.15 8.89 -5.92
C ARG A 29 -8.95 8.06 -4.91
N ARG A 30 -9.68 8.74 -4.00
CA ARG A 30 -10.87 8.09 -3.43
C ARG A 30 -11.68 7.59 -4.64
N PRO A 31 -12.00 6.30 -4.73
CA PRO A 31 -12.91 5.84 -5.78
C PRO A 31 -14.17 6.70 -5.70
N ASP A 32 -14.74 7.05 -6.84
CA ASP A 32 -16.10 7.60 -6.83
C ASP A 32 -16.95 6.61 -6.04
N LEU A 33 -17.71 7.08 -5.05
CA LEU A 33 -18.38 6.19 -4.10
C LEU A 33 -19.30 5.17 -4.79
N GLU A 34 -19.77 5.50 -6.00
CA GLU A 34 -20.57 4.64 -6.86
C GLU A 34 -19.81 3.39 -7.37
N ASP A 35 -18.48 3.48 -7.51
CA ASP A 35 -17.62 2.39 -8.01
C ASP A 35 -16.86 1.66 -6.88
N ALA A 36 -17.02 2.10 -5.63
CA ALA A 36 -16.34 1.50 -4.49
C ALA A 36 -16.97 0.14 -4.11
N PRO A 37 -16.17 -0.83 -3.63
CA PRO A 37 -16.71 -2.07 -3.10
C PRO A 37 -17.61 -1.79 -1.89
N ARG A 38 -18.61 -2.66 -1.65
CA ARG A 38 -19.64 -2.42 -0.62
C ARG A 38 -19.05 -2.24 0.78
N CYS A 39 -17.93 -2.91 1.04
CA CYS A 39 -17.23 -2.88 2.32
C CYS A 39 -16.35 -1.63 2.53
N TYR A 40 -16.18 -0.77 1.51
CA TYR A 40 -15.18 0.31 1.54
C TYR A 40 -15.41 1.30 2.69
N ALA A 41 -16.65 1.75 2.89
CA ALA A 41 -16.96 2.73 3.93
C ALA A 41 -16.66 2.20 5.34
N GLU A 42 -17.04 0.96 5.62
CA GLU A 42 -16.81 0.31 6.92
C GLU A 42 -15.31 0.07 7.15
N ALA A 43 -14.59 -0.42 6.14
CA ALA A 43 -13.15 -0.64 6.23
C ALA A 43 -12.38 0.67 6.47
N GLN A 44 -12.80 1.78 5.84
CA GLN A 44 -12.23 3.11 6.06
C GLN A 44 -12.47 3.63 7.48
N GLU A 45 -13.64 3.37 8.07
CA GLU A 45 -13.92 3.76 9.46
C GLU A 45 -13.03 3.01 10.45
N LEU A 46 -12.89 1.69 10.28
CA LEU A 46 -12.01 0.85 11.09
C LEU A 46 -10.56 1.34 10.99
N GLU A 47 -10.09 1.64 9.78
CA GLU A 47 -8.76 2.19 9.55
C GLU A 47 -8.57 3.55 10.21
N ALA A 48 -9.52 4.48 10.09
CA ALA A 48 -9.44 5.80 10.71
C ALA A 48 -9.35 5.70 12.25
N ARG A 49 -10.11 4.77 12.84
CA ARG A 49 -10.04 4.46 14.27
C ARG A 49 -8.69 3.86 14.65
N ALA A 50 -8.14 2.96 13.83
CA ALA A 50 -6.81 2.40 14.03
C ALA A 50 -5.73 3.48 13.99
N LEU A 51 -5.77 4.39 13.02
CA LEU A 51 -4.84 5.51 12.90
C LEU A 51 -4.90 6.43 14.12
N THR A 52 -6.09 6.69 14.65
CA THR A 52 -6.26 7.45 15.90
C THR A 52 -5.60 6.76 17.08
N LEU A 53 -5.68 5.43 17.17
CA LEU A 53 -5.01 4.65 18.23
C LEU A 53 -3.49 4.66 18.07
N ILE A 54 -2.98 4.59 16.84
CA ILE A 54 -1.53 4.67 16.55
C ILE A 54 -0.99 6.03 16.97
N ASP A 55 -1.67 7.12 16.59
CA ASP A 55 -1.30 8.47 17.00
C ASP A 55 -1.31 8.62 18.53
N ARG A 56 -2.33 8.08 19.22
CA ARG A 56 -2.34 8.04 20.69
C ARG A 56 -1.17 7.23 21.26
N ALA A 57 -0.89 6.05 20.69
CA ALA A 57 0.21 5.19 21.12
C ALA A 57 1.56 5.91 21.07
N ASN A 58 1.79 6.70 20.02
CA ASN A 58 3.03 7.46 19.81
C ASN A 58 3.23 8.59 20.83
N ARG A 59 2.17 9.02 21.52
CA ARG A 59 2.25 10.03 22.60
C ARG A 59 2.56 9.41 23.96
N TYR A 60 2.43 8.10 24.14
CA TYR A 60 2.71 7.43 25.40
C TYR A 60 4.20 7.08 25.54
N ARG A 61 4.81 7.55 26.63
CA ARG A 61 6.15 7.11 27.07
C ARG A 61 6.13 5.76 27.78
N ASP A 62 4.99 5.39 28.37
CA ASP A 62 4.79 4.09 29.00
C ASP A 62 4.65 3.01 27.91
N GLU A 63 5.62 2.09 27.86
CA GLU A 63 5.70 1.05 26.85
C GLU A 63 4.53 0.07 26.89
N ARG A 64 4.00 -0.21 28.09
CA ARG A 64 2.82 -1.09 28.24
C ARG A 64 1.59 -0.42 27.62
N ARG A 65 1.34 0.85 27.96
CA ARG A 65 0.20 1.60 27.41
C ARG A 65 0.36 1.83 25.90
N ARG A 66 1.57 2.13 25.42
CA ARG A 66 1.87 2.25 24.00
C ARG A 66 1.52 0.94 23.28
N ARG A 67 2.00 -0.19 23.78
CA ARG A 67 1.69 -1.51 23.21
C ARG A 67 0.20 -1.82 23.21
N GLU A 68 -0.52 -1.55 24.29
CA GLU A 68 -1.98 -1.76 24.36
C GLU A 68 -2.74 -1.03 23.25
N HIS A 69 -2.34 0.21 22.94
CA HIS A 69 -2.95 0.98 21.86
C HIS A 69 -2.56 0.43 20.47
N LEU A 70 -1.30 0.02 20.28
CA LEU A 70 -0.84 -0.57 19.02
C LEU A 70 -1.49 -1.94 18.77
N ASP A 71 -1.70 -2.75 19.80
CA ASP A 71 -2.39 -4.04 19.70
C ASP A 71 -3.85 -3.83 19.25
N ARG A 72 -4.55 -2.87 19.85
CA ARG A 72 -5.93 -2.54 19.44
C ARG A 72 -6.01 -1.92 18.04
N ALA A 73 -5.00 -1.14 17.64
CA ALA A 73 -4.91 -0.65 16.26
C ALA A 73 -4.68 -1.79 15.26
N LEU A 74 -3.85 -2.78 15.61
CA LEU A 74 -3.61 -3.97 14.79
C LEU A 74 -4.88 -4.79 14.60
N GLU A 75 -5.70 -4.95 15.64
CA GLU A 75 -7.00 -5.64 15.55
C GLU A 75 -7.90 -4.95 14.52
N LEU A 76 -8.09 -3.63 14.62
CA LEU A 76 -8.92 -2.87 13.69
C LEU A 76 -8.42 -2.92 12.24
N LEU A 77 -7.09 -2.85 12.03
CA LEU A 77 -6.53 -2.97 10.67
C LEU A 77 -6.74 -4.38 10.08
N ARG A 78 -6.70 -5.42 10.92
CA ARG A 78 -7.00 -6.79 10.48
C ARG A 78 -8.48 -6.97 10.16
N GLU A 79 -9.37 -6.39 10.94
CA GLU A 79 -10.80 -6.36 10.65
C GLU A 79 -11.07 -5.64 9.32
N ALA A 80 -10.49 -4.45 9.12
CA ALA A 80 -10.60 -3.73 7.85
C ALA A 80 -10.09 -4.55 6.66
N ARG A 81 -8.98 -5.27 6.84
CA ARG A 81 -8.44 -6.17 5.81
C ARG A 81 -9.40 -7.33 5.53
N GLN A 82 -9.94 -7.96 6.57
CA GLN A 82 -10.87 -9.09 6.43
C GLN A 82 -12.10 -8.70 5.61
N LEU A 83 -12.62 -7.48 5.78
CA LEU A 83 -13.75 -6.99 4.99
C LEU A 83 -13.48 -7.01 3.48
N TYR A 84 -12.27 -6.64 3.04
CA TYR A 84 -11.91 -6.71 1.63
C TYR A 84 -11.66 -8.16 1.16
N GLU A 85 -11.14 -9.03 2.01
CA GLU A 85 -11.01 -10.46 1.70
C GLU A 85 -12.39 -11.11 1.51
N ASP A 86 -13.32 -10.81 2.40
CA ASP A 86 -14.70 -11.31 2.34
C ASP A 86 -15.44 -10.80 1.10
N GLU A 87 -15.23 -9.52 0.72
CA GLU A 87 -15.81 -8.96 -0.51
C GLU A 87 -15.25 -9.65 -1.77
N LEU A 88 -13.96 -9.98 -1.81
CA LEU A 88 -13.37 -10.74 -2.92
C LEU A 88 -13.94 -12.16 -3.01
N VAL A 89 -14.20 -12.81 -1.88
CA VAL A 89 -14.84 -14.14 -1.82
C VAL A 89 -16.31 -14.06 -2.25
N ALA A 90 -17.04 -13.02 -1.83
CA ALA A 90 -18.44 -12.81 -2.19
C ALA A 90 -18.62 -12.53 -3.69
N GLY A 91 -17.58 -12.03 -4.35
CA GLY A 91 -17.60 -11.67 -5.77
C GLY A 91 -17.96 -10.19 -5.93
N PRO A 92 -16.96 -9.31 -6.17
CA PRO A 92 -17.21 -7.90 -6.47
C PRO A 92 -17.96 -7.76 -7.80
N GLU A 93 -18.76 -6.70 -7.93
CA GLU A 93 -19.71 -6.51 -9.06
C GLU A 93 -19.01 -6.17 -10.38
N GLY A 94 -17.73 -5.78 -10.32
CA GLY A 94 -16.92 -5.46 -11.50
C GLY A 94 -15.42 -5.61 -11.27
N GLU A 95 -14.67 -5.57 -12.38
CA GLU A 95 -13.20 -5.64 -12.38
C GLU A 95 -12.58 -4.46 -11.62
N LEU A 96 -13.19 -3.28 -11.69
CA LEU A 96 -12.75 -2.11 -10.94
C LEU A 96 -12.84 -2.35 -9.42
N GLN A 97 -13.99 -2.80 -8.91
CA GLN A 97 -14.16 -3.13 -7.50
C GLN A 97 -13.19 -4.22 -7.03
N ARG A 98 -12.96 -5.27 -7.85
CA ARG A 98 -11.96 -6.30 -7.56
C ARG A 98 -10.57 -5.70 -7.41
N THR A 99 -10.17 -4.89 -8.39
CA THR A 99 -8.85 -4.23 -8.40
C THR A 99 -8.71 -3.31 -7.18
N THR A 100 -9.76 -2.59 -6.81
CA THR A 100 -9.78 -1.76 -5.59
C THR A 100 -9.61 -2.61 -4.34
N CYS A 101 -10.34 -3.71 -4.17
CA CYS A 101 -10.16 -4.63 -3.05
C CYS A 101 -8.71 -5.15 -2.98
N GLU A 102 -8.14 -5.60 -4.09
CA GLU A 102 -6.76 -6.12 -4.13
C GLU A 102 -5.72 -5.07 -3.73
N GLN A 103 -5.86 -3.83 -4.23
CA GLN A 103 -4.98 -2.71 -3.87
C GLN A 103 -5.10 -2.36 -2.38
N GLU A 104 -6.32 -2.34 -1.85
CA GLU A 104 -6.56 -2.05 -0.44
C GLU A 104 -6.04 -3.17 0.48
N LEU A 105 -6.14 -4.43 0.07
CA LEU A 105 -5.55 -5.57 0.78
C LEU A 105 -4.02 -5.49 0.85
N GLU A 106 -3.36 -5.15 -0.25
CA GLU A 106 -1.90 -4.95 -0.28
C GLU A 106 -1.52 -3.80 0.66
N ARG A 107 -2.19 -2.65 0.54
CA ARG A 107 -1.95 -1.45 1.37
C ARG A 107 -2.12 -1.71 2.87
N LEU A 108 -3.20 -2.39 3.25
CA LEU A 108 -3.46 -2.75 4.64
C LEU A 108 -2.45 -3.79 5.15
N SER A 109 -2.06 -4.75 4.33
CA SER A 109 -1.05 -5.75 4.69
C SER A 109 0.31 -5.11 4.97
N ASP A 110 0.75 -4.18 4.13
CA ASP A 110 1.98 -3.43 4.34
C ASP A 110 1.94 -2.61 5.63
N ARG A 111 0.80 -1.96 5.90
CA ARG A 111 0.62 -1.19 7.13
C ARG A 111 0.64 -2.07 8.37
N ILE A 112 -0.05 -3.20 8.36
CA ILE A 112 -0.04 -4.18 9.45
C ILE A 112 1.39 -4.67 9.68
N ALA A 113 2.13 -4.99 8.63
CA ALA A 113 3.52 -5.42 8.73
C ALA A 113 4.42 -4.33 9.32
N GLY A 114 4.24 -3.07 8.92
CA GLY A 114 4.91 -1.92 9.51
C GLY A 114 4.64 -1.78 11.01
N LEU A 115 3.37 -1.82 11.39
CA LEU A 115 2.94 -1.66 12.77
C LEU A 115 3.42 -2.80 13.68
N VAL A 116 3.46 -4.05 13.17
CA VAL A 116 4.03 -5.20 13.88
C VAL A 116 5.52 -4.99 14.16
N ARG A 117 6.29 -4.38 13.24
CA ARG A 117 7.72 -4.08 13.45
C ARG A 117 7.94 -2.98 14.48
N GLU A 118 7.06 -1.98 14.52
CA GLU A 118 7.15 -0.84 15.45
C GLU A 118 6.70 -1.19 16.88
N ARG A 119 5.92 -2.27 17.03
CA ARG A 119 5.33 -2.67 18.29
C ARG A 119 6.41 -3.11 19.30
N PRO A 120 6.38 -2.57 20.54
CA PRO A 120 7.30 -3.01 21.57
C PRO A 120 7.12 -4.50 21.92
N ALA A 121 8.24 -5.20 22.14
CA ALA A 121 8.25 -6.62 22.46
C ALA A 121 7.50 -6.91 23.77
N ARG A 122 6.98 -8.13 23.92
CA ARG A 122 6.41 -8.56 25.20
C ARG A 122 7.57 -8.88 26.15
N PRO A 123 7.64 -8.30 27.36
CA PRO A 123 8.65 -8.73 28.32
C PRO A 123 8.42 -10.20 28.63
N ALA A 124 9.50 -10.98 28.62
CA ALA A 124 9.48 -12.36 29.10
C ALA A 124 9.05 -12.34 30.58
N ARG A 125 8.09 -13.19 30.93
CA ARG A 125 7.61 -13.34 32.31
C ARG A 125 8.60 -14.15 33.13
#